data_AF-A0A1L2BLD6-F1
#
_entry.id   AF-A0A1L2BLD6-F1
#
_cell.length_a   1.000
_cell.length_b   1.000
_cell.length_c   1.000
_cell.angle_alpha   90.00
_cell.angle_beta   90.00
_cell.angle_gamma   90.00
#
_symmetry.space_group_name_H-M   'P 1'
#
loop_
_entity.id
_entity.type
_entity.pdbx_description
1 polymer ?
#
loop_
_entity_poly.entity_id
_entity_poly.type
_entity_poly.pdbx_seq_one_letter_code
_entity_poly.pdbx_strand_id
1 'polypeptide(L)'
;MWWKLVFVVVVGSAVVGTTEAADAMKLLASGFISVLEICQKELNIEDGLISDLYHYWKLEFSMMQRDTGCALICMTKKLELLTDDGKFHHGVTKEFAMKNGADDNLATEMVSIIHSCETKSEGLDDECLRALEVAKCFRVALHDLHWEPSPDVVITEVLGEM
;
A
#
# COMPACT_ATOMS: atom_id res chain seq x y z
N MET A 1 -31.00 8.90 46.73
CA MET A 1 -29.58 9.16 47.02
C MET A 1 -28.88 7.81 47.11
N TRP A 2 -28.27 7.39 46.00
CA TRP A 2 -27.38 6.24 45.74
C TRP A 2 -27.46 6.04 44.21
N TRP A 3 -26.76 6.88 43.46
CA TRP A 3 -25.53 6.45 42.80
C TRP A 3 -25.92 5.39 41.76
N LYS A 4 -26.54 5.78 40.64
CA LYS A 4 -25.81 6.27 39.44
C LYS A 4 -24.40 5.68 39.42
N LEU A 5 -24.21 4.54 38.77
CA LEU A 5 -22.97 4.09 38.09
C LEU A 5 -23.04 2.58 37.87
N VAL A 6 -23.77 2.15 36.85
CA VAL A 6 -23.39 0.93 36.12
C VAL A 6 -23.49 1.27 34.63
N PHE A 7 -22.65 2.20 34.19
CA PHE A 7 -22.20 2.31 32.81
C PHE A 7 -20.71 2.02 32.84
N VAL A 8 -20.35 0.74 32.99
CA VAL A 8 -18.99 0.31 32.64
C VAL A 8 -19.02 0.11 31.14
N VAL A 9 -18.74 1.21 30.44
CA VAL A 9 -18.37 1.21 29.03
C VAL A 9 -17.02 0.49 28.97
N VAL A 10 -17.05 -0.81 28.64
CA VAL A 10 -15.86 -1.52 28.18
C VAL A 10 -15.68 -1.12 26.71
N VAL A 11 -15.10 0.07 26.49
CA VAL A 11 -14.48 0.45 25.22
C VAL A 11 -13.00 0.56 25.52
N GLY A 12 -12.32 -0.57 25.46
CA GLY A 12 -10.90 -0.67 25.70
C GLY A 12 -10.37 -1.87 24.95
N SER A 13 -9.39 -1.60 24.08
CA SER A 13 -8.58 -2.56 23.30
C SER A 13 -8.99 -2.73 21.82
N ALA A 14 -8.78 -1.69 21.01
CA ALA A 14 -8.56 -1.86 19.56
C ALA A 14 -7.42 -0.98 19.00
N VAL A 15 -6.70 -0.23 19.84
CA VAL A 15 -5.71 0.77 19.37
C VAL A 15 -4.31 0.19 19.18
N VAL A 16 -4.05 -1.05 19.63
CA VAL A 16 -2.68 -1.62 19.62
C VAL A 16 -2.26 -2.12 18.23
N GLY A 17 -3.19 -2.57 17.39
CA GLY A 17 -2.86 -3.12 16.06
C GLY A 17 -2.66 -2.08 14.95
N THR A 18 -3.21 -0.87 15.10
CA THR A 18 -3.18 0.15 14.03
C THR A 18 -1.79 0.75 13.84
N THR A 19 -1.02 0.90 14.92
CA THR A 19 0.34 1.45 14.84
C THR A 19 1.32 0.48 14.19
N GLU A 20 1.24 -0.81 14.53
CA GLU A 20 2.10 -1.84 13.94
C GLU A 20 1.82 -2.02 12.43
N ALA A 21 0.54 -1.96 12.03
CA ALA A 21 0.17 -2.02 10.63
C ALA A 21 0.65 -0.81 9.82
N ALA A 22 0.52 0.41 10.37
CA ALA A 22 1.02 1.63 9.74
C ALA A 22 2.56 1.61 9.59
N ASP A 23 3.28 1.11 10.59
CA ASP A 23 4.73 0.94 10.50
C ASP A 23 5.13 -0.10 9.45
N ALA A 24 4.40 -1.21 9.34
CA ALA A 24 4.60 -2.18 8.26
C ALA A 24 4.32 -1.58 6.87
N MET A 25 3.25 -0.78 6.72
CA MET A 25 2.94 -0.10 5.45
C MET A 25 4.03 0.90 5.05
N LYS A 26 4.64 1.58 6.02
CA LYS A 26 5.80 2.45 5.79
C LYS A 26 6.99 1.67 5.26
N LEU A 27 7.37 0.56 5.91
CA LEU A 27 8.49 -0.28 5.47
C LEU A 27 8.23 -0.89 4.09
N LEU A 28 6.98 -1.28 3.80
CA LEU A 28 6.58 -1.72 2.48
C LEU A 28 6.74 -0.62 1.43
N ALA A 29 6.31 0.59 1.74
CA ALA A 29 6.53 1.75 0.87
C ALA A 29 8.03 1.94 0.59
N SER A 30 8.89 1.89 1.62
CA SER A 30 10.35 1.95 1.46
C SER A 30 10.89 0.85 0.54
N GLY A 31 10.37 -0.37 0.65
CA GLY A 31 10.72 -1.47 -0.26
C GLY A 31 10.42 -1.16 -1.73
N PHE A 32 9.24 -0.62 -2.03
CA PHE A 32 8.88 -0.18 -3.39
C PHE A 32 9.74 0.99 -3.88
N ILE A 33 9.96 1.97 -3.01
CA ILE A 33 10.73 3.17 -3.28
C ILE A 33 12.21 2.85 -3.58
N SER A 34 12.77 1.80 -2.98
CA SER A 34 14.15 1.35 -3.22
C SER A 34 14.45 0.97 -4.69
N VAL A 35 13.42 0.64 -5.48
CA VAL A 35 13.55 0.28 -6.90
C VAL A 35 12.95 1.34 -7.84
N LEU A 36 12.43 2.45 -7.30
CA LEU A 36 11.76 3.49 -8.08
C LEU A 36 12.67 4.11 -9.14
N GLU A 37 13.90 4.51 -8.77
CA GLU A 37 14.82 5.14 -9.72
C GLU A 37 15.15 4.24 -10.91
N ILE A 38 15.27 2.94 -10.66
CA ILE A 38 15.52 1.94 -11.71
C ILE A 38 14.35 1.97 -12.69
N CYS A 39 13.13 1.95 -12.18
CA CYS A 39 11.92 1.97 -12.99
C CYS A 39 11.70 3.30 -13.72
N GLN A 40 12.01 4.44 -13.09
CA GLN A 40 11.97 5.74 -13.75
C GLN A 40 12.91 5.79 -14.96
N LYS A 41 14.15 5.33 -14.78
CA LYS A 41 15.17 5.30 -15.84
C LYS A 41 14.78 4.33 -16.96
N GLU A 42 14.28 3.14 -16.63
CA GLU A 42 13.88 2.13 -17.63
C GLU A 42 12.65 2.56 -18.45
N LEU A 43 11.70 3.24 -17.82
CA LEU A 43 10.44 3.66 -18.45
C LEU A 43 10.51 5.08 -19.04
N ASN A 44 11.62 5.80 -18.83
CA ASN A 44 11.79 7.20 -19.21
C ASN A 44 10.63 8.09 -18.72
N ILE A 45 10.25 7.92 -17.45
CA ILE A 45 9.19 8.69 -16.79
C ILE A 45 9.80 9.95 -16.15
N GLU A 46 9.22 11.12 -16.46
CA GLU A 46 9.61 12.42 -15.91
C GLU A 46 9.06 12.66 -14.49
N ASP A 47 9.36 13.83 -13.92
CA ASP A 47 9.20 14.22 -12.50
C ASP A 47 7.79 14.06 -11.90
N GLY A 48 6.74 13.89 -12.71
CA GLY A 48 5.34 13.74 -12.27
C GLY A 48 5.10 12.53 -11.35
N LEU A 49 5.87 11.45 -11.51
CA LEU A 49 5.73 10.23 -10.72
C LEU A 49 5.99 10.44 -9.22
N ILE A 50 6.99 11.26 -8.88
CA ILE A 50 7.35 11.53 -7.47
C ILE A 50 6.20 12.28 -6.79
N SER A 51 5.57 13.22 -7.51
CA SER A 51 4.38 13.92 -7.01
C SER A 51 3.23 12.96 -6.74
N ASP A 52 2.96 12.01 -7.64
CA ASP A 52 1.89 11.03 -7.44
C ASP A 52 2.17 10.12 -6.23
N LEU A 53 3.42 9.67 -6.04
CA LEU A 53 3.81 8.85 -4.90
C LEU A 53 3.76 9.62 -3.58
N TYR A 54 4.14 10.91 -3.58
CA TYR A 54 4.00 11.80 -2.43
C TYR A 54 2.54 11.95 -1.99
N HIS A 55 1.62 12.05 -2.95
CA HIS A 55 0.20 12.20 -2.68
C HIS A 55 -0.54 10.88 -2.55
N TYR A 56 0.10 9.74 -2.83
CA TYR A 56 -0.55 8.44 -2.84
C TYR A 56 -1.32 8.21 -1.55
N TRP A 57 -0.71 8.43 -0.38
CA TRP A 57 -1.35 8.20 0.92
C TRP A 57 -2.49 9.17 1.28
N LYS A 58 -2.73 10.23 0.49
CA LYS A 58 -3.85 11.16 0.70
C LYS A 58 -5.07 10.67 -0.07
N LEU A 59 -6.09 10.20 0.64
CA LEU A 59 -7.29 9.61 0.04
C LEU A 59 -8.02 10.56 -0.93
N GLU A 60 -8.03 11.86 -0.61
CA GLU A 60 -8.64 12.90 -1.44
C GLU A 60 -7.92 13.13 -2.78
N PHE A 61 -6.68 12.63 -2.93
CA PHE A 61 -5.93 12.73 -4.17
C PHE A 61 -6.32 11.60 -5.14
N SER A 62 -7.13 11.92 -6.14
CA SER A 62 -7.64 10.97 -7.13
C SER A 62 -6.94 11.05 -8.49
N MET A 63 -6.28 12.17 -8.79
CA MET A 63 -5.63 12.42 -10.07
C MET A 63 -4.19 11.89 -10.08
N MET A 64 -4.05 10.58 -10.28
CA MET A 64 -2.77 9.94 -10.57
C MET A 64 -2.66 9.60 -12.06
N GLN A 65 -1.47 9.74 -12.60
CA GLN A 65 -1.17 9.51 -14.01
C GLN A 65 -1.07 8.02 -14.33
N ARG A 66 -1.36 7.66 -15.59
CA ARG A 66 -1.20 6.29 -16.09
C ARG A 66 0.23 5.78 -15.87
N ASP A 67 1.23 6.64 -16.00
CA ASP A 67 2.64 6.30 -15.84
C ASP A 67 2.97 5.84 -14.41
N THR A 68 2.22 6.31 -13.41
CA THR A 68 2.29 5.80 -12.03
C THR A 68 1.90 4.32 -11.96
N GLY A 69 0.90 3.91 -12.72
CA GLY A 69 0.55 2.50 -12.90
C GLY A 69 1.66 1.68 -13.56
N CYS A 70 2.29 2.22 -14.61
CA CYS A 70 3.42 1.54 -15.26
C CYS A 70 4.63 1.40 -14.32
N ALA A 71 4.93 2.44 -13.55
CA ALA A 71 5.99 2.40 -12.53
C ALA A 71 5.68 1.35 -11.45
N LEU A 72 4.44 1.28 -10.97
CA LEU A 72 4.01 0.25 -10.00
C LEU A 72 4.23 -1.16 -10.54
N ILE A 73 3.89 -1.45 -11.79
CA ILE A 73 4.18 -2.74 -12.42
C ILE A 73 5.68 -3.02 -12.44
N CYS A 74 6.48 -2.04 -12.87
CA CYS A 74 7.92 -2.21 -12.92
C CYS A 74 8.49 -2.51 -11.53
N MET A 75 8.12 -1.74 -10.50
CA MET A 75 8.61 -1.96 -9.13
C MET A 75 8.19 -3.34 -8.62
N THR A 76 6.94 -3.75 -8.86
CA THR A 76 6.42 -5.07 -8.47
C THR A 76 7.19 -6.20 -9.16
N LYS A 77 7.62 -6.02 -10.43
CA LYS A 77 8.49 -6.97 -11.14
C LYS A 77 9.91 -7.01 -10.58
N LYS A 78 10.52 -5.86 -10.27
CA LYS A 78 11.87 -5.79 -9.67
C LYS A 78 11.93 -6.42 -8.28
N LEU A 79 10.81 -6.42 -7.57
CA LEU A 79 10.64 -7.07 -6.27
C LEU A 79 10.17 -8.54 -6.39
N GLU A 80 10.05 -9.07 -7.61
CA GLU A 80 9.65 -10.45 -7.89
C GLU A 80 8.26 -10.81 -7.31
N LEU A 81 7.37 -9.82 -7.20
CA LEU A 81 6.06 -10.00 -6.58
C LEU A 81 4.96 -10.42 -7.56
N LEU A 82 5.24 -10.50 -8.86
CA LEU A 82 4.26 -10.93 -9.88
C LEU A 82 4.50 -12.38 -10.33
N THR A 83 3.41 -13.06 -10.68
CA THR A 83 3.41 -14.27 -11.51
C THR A 83 3.55 -13.91 -13.00
N ASP A 84 3.79 -14.93 -13.83
CA ASP A 84 3.98 -14.76 -15.29
C ASP A 84 2.73 -14.18 -16.00
N ASP A 85 1.54 -14.33 -15.42
CA ASP A 85 0.28 -13.78 -15.90
C ASP A 85 0.02 -12.34 -15.42
N GLY A 86 0.97 -11.73 -14.70
CA GLY A 86 0.91 -10.33 -14.27
C GLY A 86 0.05 -10.07 -13.03
N LYS A 87 -0.34 -11.11 -12.29
CA LYS A 87 -0.99 -11.02 -10.97
C LYS A 87 0.03 -11.08 -9.84
N PHE A 88 -0.34 -10.68 -8.64
CA PHE A 88 0.54 -10.82 -7.47
C PHE A 88 0.75 -12.30 -7.13
N HIS A 89 2.01 -12.71 -6.97
CA HIS A 89 2.35 -14.01 -6.43
C HIS A 89 2.07 -14.00 -4.93
N HIS A 90 0.93 -14.54 -4.49
CA HIS A 90 0.47 -14.47 -3.10
C HIS A 90 1.51 -14.93 -2.07
N GLY A 91 2.21 -16.05 -2.32
CA GLY A 91 3.27 -16.56 -1.43
C GLY A 91 4.44 -15.59 -1.25
N VAL A 92 5.07 -15.18 -2.36
CA VAL A 92 6.18 -14.21 -2.35
C VAL A 92 5.73 -12.85 -1.79
N THR A 93 4.50 -12.42 -2.08
CA THR A 93 3.94 -11.16 -1.56
C THR A 93 3.78 -11.21 -0.04
N LYS A 94 3.33 -12.35 0.51
CA LYS A 94 3.26 -12.56 1.96
C LYS A 94 4.65 -12.53 2.60
N GLU A 95 5.62 -13.22 2.00
CA GLU A 95 7.00 -13.22 2.50
C GLU A 95 7.64 -11.83 2.47
N PHE A 96 7.41 -11.08 1.39
CA PHE A 96 7.83 -9.69 1.27
C PHE A 96 7.18 -8.81 2.35
N ALA A 97 5.89 -9.00 2.62
CA ALA A 97 5.17 -8.34 3.72
C ALA A 97 5.85 -8.58 5.07
N MET A 98 6.12 -9.85 5.38
CA MET A 98 6.70 -10.25 6.65
C MET A 98 8.13 -9.75 6.83
N LYS A 99 8.93 -9.76 5.75
CA LYS A 99 10.29 -9.21 5.76
C LYS A 99 10.28 -7.70 6.03
N ASN A 100 9.20 -7.01 5.69
CA ASN A 100 9.01 -5.57 5.90
C ASN A 100 8.13 -5.28 7.14
N GLY A 101 8.18 -6.13 8.16
CA GLY A 101 7.63 -5.82 9.48
C GLY A 101 6.17 -6.22 9.71
N ALA A 102 5.49 -6.82 8.72
CA ALA A 102 4.18 -7.41 8.96
C ALA A 102 4.30 -8.73 9.74
N ASP A 103 3.37 -8.99 10.66
CA ASP A 103 3.21 -10.34 11.18
C ASP A 103 2.45 -11.23 10.17
N ASP A 104 2.31 -12.53 10.48
CA ASP A 104 1.67 -13.49 9.57
C ASP A 104 0.21 -13.14 9.26
N ASN A 105 -0.52 -12.59 10.25
CA ASN A 105 -1.92 -12.23 10.12
C ASN A 105 -2.08 -11.00 9.23
N LEU A 106 -1.31 -9.95 9.51
CA LEU A 106 -1.29 -8.72 8.74
C LEU A 106 -0.86 -8.98 7.30
N ALA A 107 0.18 -9.80 7.09
CA ALA A 107 0.63 -10.20 5.76
C ALA A 107 -0.44 -10.97 4.98
N THR A 108 -1.14 -11.89 5.66
CA THR A 108 -2.24 -12.67 5.04
C THR A 108 -3.40 -11.76 4.65
N GLU A 109 -3.80 -10.86 5.53
CA GLU A 109 -4.90 -9.92 5.27
C GLU A 109 -4.52 -8.94 4.15
N MET A 110 -3.29 -8.45 4.11
CA MET A 110 -2.81 -7.59 3.03
C MET A 110 -2.89 -8.28 1.66
N VAL A 111 -2.45 -9.55 1.57
CA VAL A 111 -2.57 -10.34 0.32
C VAL A 111 -4.04 -10.53 -0.08
N SER A 112 -4.94 -10.75 0.89
CA SER A 112 -6.39 -10.84 0.65
C SER A 112 -6.96 -9.55 0.06
N ILE A 113 -6.55 -8.38 0.58
CA ILE A 113 -6.96 -7.07 0.08
C ILE A 113 -6.45 -6.87 -1.36
N ILE A 114 -5.17 -7.15 -1.62
CA ILE A 114 -4.58 -7.05 -2.96
C ILE A 114 -5.38 -7.89 -3.96
N HIS A 115 -5.64 -9.16 -3.63
CA HIS A 115 -6.41 -10.07 -4.48
C HIS A 115 -7.84 -9.55 -4.77
N SER A 116 -8.50 -8.99 -3.75
CA SER A 116 -9.82 -8.35 -3.92
C SER A 116 -9.76 -7.16 -4.88
N CYS A 117 -8.70 -6.36 -4.82
CA CYS A 117 -8.49 -5.22 -5.71
C CYS A 117 -8.14 -5.62 -7.14
N GLU A 118 -7.35 -6.68 -7.33
CA GLU A 118 -7.10 -7.29 -8.65
C GLU A 118 -8.40 -7.74 -9.30
N THR A 119 -9.24 -8.46 -8.54
CA THR A 119 -10.53 -8.99 -9.01
C THR A 119 -11.46 -7.87 -9.50
N LYS A 120 -11.50 -6.73 -8.81
CA LYS A 120 -12.30 -5.56 -9.22
C LYS A 120 -11.82 -4.91 -10.52
N SER A 121 -10.58 -5.18 -10.92
CA SER A 121 -9.89 -4.51 -12.03
C SER A 121 -9.61 -5.43 -13.22
N GLU A 122 -10.05 -6.70 -13.19
CA GLU A 122 -9.78 -7.70 -14.24
C GLU A 122 -10.30 -7.31 -15.64
N GLY A 123 -11.32 -6.45 -15.71
CA GLY A 123 -11.90 -5.98 -16.97
C GLY A 123 -11.11 -4.88 -17.70
N LEU A 124 -9.97 -4.43 -17.16
CA LEU A 124 -9.15 -3.37 -17.76
C LEU A 124 -8.03 -3.96 -18.62
N ASP A 125 -8.08 -3.69 -19.92
CA ASP A 125 -7.08 -4.18 -20.89
C ASP A 125 -5.70 -3.51 -20.70
N ASP A 126 -5.69 -2.21 -20.42
CA ASP A 126 -4.45 -1.46 -20.19
C ASP A 126 -3.84 -1.85 -18.84
N GLU A 127 -2.69 -2.52 -18.90
CA GLU A 127 -2.04 -3.05 -17.71
C GLU A 127 -1.65 -1.94 -16.71
N CYS A 128 -1.15 -0.81 -17.21
CA CYS A 128 -0.76 0.30 -16.33
C CYS A 128 -1.98 0.90 -15.62
N LEU A 129 -3.09 1.13 -16.34
CA LEU A 129 -4.32 1.58 -15.72
C LEU A 129 -4.88 0.55 -14.73
N ARG A 130 -4.82 -0.74 -15.07
CA ARG A 130 -5.23 -1.83 -14.18
C ARG A 130 -4.43 -1.81 -12.88
N ALA A 131 -3.11 -1.72 -12.95
CA ALA A 131 -2.24 -1.62 -11.77
C ALA A 131 -2.52 -0.36 -10.95
N LEU A 132 -2.80 0.77 -11.61
CA LEU A 132 -3.16 2.01 -10.94
C LEU A 132 -4.49 1.89 -10.18
N GLU A 133 -5.51 1.24 -10.76
CA GLU A 133 -6.79 1.02 -10.09
C GLU A 133 -6.67 0.00 -8.94
N VAL A 134 -5.83 -1.03 -9.08
CA VAL A 134 -5.47 -1.93 -7.97
C VAL A 134 -4.85 -1.14 -6.83
N ALA A 135 -3.88 -0.26 -7.10
CA ALA A 135 -3.24 0.55 -6.07
C ALA A 135 -4.22 1.54 -5.41
N LYS A 136 -5.10 2.18 -6.18
CA LYS A 136 -6.16 3.04 -5.62
C LYS A 136 -7.11 2.26 -4.72
N CYS A 137 -7.55 1.08 -5.16
CA CYS A 137 -8.40 0.20 -4.36
C CYS A 137 -7.70 -0.23 -3.06
N PHE A 138 -6.42 -0.62 -3.15
CA PHE A 138 -5.63 -1.03 -2.01
C PHE A 138 -5.49 0.12 -1.00
N ARG A 139 -5.17 1.32 -1.48
CA ARG A 139 -5.15 2.53 -0.64
C ARG A 139 -6.46 2.77 0.11
N VAL A 140 -7.61 2.67 -0.57
CA VAL A 140 -8.92 2.86 0.07
C VAL A 140 -9.10 1.86 1.22
N ALA A 141 -8.78 0.59 0.98
CA ALA A 141 -8.87 -0.44 2.02
C ALA A 141 -7.93 -0.18 3.21
N LEU A 142 -6.71 0.30 2.96
CA LEU A 142 -5.79 0.66 4.05
C LEU A 142 -6.34 1.81 4.91
N HIS A 143 -6.94 2.83 4.28
CA HIS A 143 -7.59 3.94 4.98
C HIS A 143 -8.78 3.48 5.82
N ASP A 144 -9.62 2.58 5.29
CA ASP A 144 -10.75 2.01 6.03
C ASP A 144 -10.32 1.19 7.26
N LEU A 145 -9.10 0.64 7.22
CA LEU A 145 -8.50 -0.15 8.30
C LEU A 145 -7.59 0.67 9.24
N HIS A 146 -7.38 1.95 8.95
CA HIS A 146 -6.41 2.81 9.66
C HIS A 146 -4.97 2.27 9.61
N TRP A 147 -4.57 1.72 8.47
CA TRP A 147 -3.22 1.17 8.22
C TRP A 147 -2.35 2.13 7.40
N GLU A 148 -2.90 3.25 6.94
CA GLU A 148 -2.15 4.26 6.24
C GLU A 148 -1.08 4.90 7.16
N PRO A 149 0.18 5.02 6.70
CA PRO A 149 1.13 5.89 7.36
C PRO A 149 0.69 7.35 7.23
N SER A 150 1.03 8.18 8.22
CA SER A 150 0.80 9.62 8.08
C SER A 150 1.61 10.18 6.89
N PRO A 151 1.07 11.15 6.13
CA PRO A 151 1.80 11.73 5.00
C PRO A 151 3.18 12.28 5.39
N ASP A 152 3.28 12.92 6.56
CA ASP A 152 4.54 13.47 7.05
C ASP A 152 5.60 12.38 7.25
N VAL A 153 5.22 11.24 7.83
CA VAL A 153 6.11 10.08 8.02
C VAL A 153 6.59 9.52 6.68
N VAL A 154 5.71 9.38 5.69
CA VAL A 154 6.14 8.90 4.36
C VAL A 154 7.15 9.86 3.74
N ILE A 155 6.95 11.17 3.87
CA ILE A 155 7.86 12.15 3.30
C ILE A 155 9.22 12.09 3.97
N THR A 156 9.25 12.05 5.30
CA THR A 156 10.51 12.13 6.04
C THR A 156 11.27 10.82 6.11
N GLU A 157 10.58 9.69 6.18
CA GLU A 157 11.20 8.37 6.43
C GLU A 157 11.22 7.46 5.20
N VAL A 158 10.36 7.70 4.20
CA VAL A 158 10.33 6.86 2.99
C VAL A 158 10.98 7.61 1.84
N LEU A 159 10.48 8.81 1.52
CA LEU A 159 10.99 9.61 0.41
C LEU A 159 12.29 10.35 0.76
N GLY A 160 12.50 10.69 2.04
CA GLY A 160 13.73 11.31 2.52
C GLY A 160 14.96 10.39 2.48
N GLU A 161 14.76 9.08 2.35
CA GLU A 161 15.83 8.09 2.23
C GLU A 161 16.22 7.81 0.77
N MET A 162 15.54 8.42 -0.21
CA MET A 162 15.87 8.34 -1.64
C MET A 162 17.09 9.19 -2.01
#